data_AF-A0A1V0QUY9-F1
#
_entry.id   AF-A0A1V0QUY9-F1
#
_cell.length_a   1.000
_cell.length_b   1.000
_cell.length_c   1.000
_cell.angle_alpha   90.00
_cell.angle_beta   90.00
_cell.angle_gamma   90.00
#
_symmetry.space_group_name_H-M   'P 1'
#
loop_
_entity.id
_entity.type
_entity.pdbx_description
1 polymer ?
#
loop_
_entity_poly.entity_id
_entity_poly.type
_entity_poly.pdbx_seq_one_letter_code
_entity_poly.pdbx_strand_id
1 'polypeptide(L)'
;MDEALLRSLTPGVLAVLVRRGADFAAAEDALQEALIEAVRTWPADPPRDPKGWLVTAAWRKFLDATRSDTARRRREDLVEEEPPRGPAPAVDDTLQLYFLCAHPSLTPSAAVALTLRAVGGLTTRQIARAYLVPEATMAQRISRAKRTVSGVRFDRPGDVATVLRVLYLVFNEGYSGDVDLAAEAIRLTRQLAASIDHPEVAGLLALMLLHHARRASRTAPDGSLVPLAEQDRGRWDRASIAEGIAILQRALARDRLGEFQAQAAIAALHADAPGADRTDWVQIVEWYDELARLTDSPVVRLNRAVAVGEADGPRAGLAALAALDEAVPRHAAVAAYLHERDGDPVTAARLYVEAARKAADLAERDHLTRQAARLNALLSR
;
A
#
# COMPACT_ATOMS: atom_id res chain seq x y z
N MET A 1 -1.93 11.69 23.94
CA MET A 1 -0.96 10.58 23.91
C MET A 1 -0.62 10.29 22.46
N ASP A 2 0.66 10.11 22.15
CA ASP A 2 1.12 9.93 20.78
C ASP A 2 1.07 8.45 20.36
N GLU A 3 -0.05 8.05 19.75
CA GLU A 3 -0.20 6.70 19.17
C GLU A 3 0.79 6.45 18.02
N ALA A 4 1.24 7.50 17.32
CA ALA A 4 2.18 7.36 16.22
C ALA A 4 3.58 7.02 16.76
N LEU A 5 3.97 7.61 17.90
CA LEU A 5 5.19 7.22 18.62
C LEU A 5 5.16 5.75 19.02
N LEU A 6 4.09 5.27 19.68
CA LEU A 6 3.95 3.86 20.05
C LEU A 6 4.07 2.90 18.83
N ARG A 7 3.39 3.24 17.73
CA ARG A 7 3.46 2.47 16.48
C ARG A 7 4.88 2.45 15.89
N SER A 8 5.58 3.58 15.93
CA SER A 8 6.96 3.68 15.42
C SER A 8 7.95 2.77 16.15
N LEU A 9 7.72 2.49 17.43
CA LEU A 9 8.57 1.63 18.27
C LEU A 9 8.29 0.13 18.10
N THR A 10 7.11 -0.24 17.59
CA THR A 10 6.62 -1.63 17.54
C THR A 10 7.59 -2.58 16.83
N PRO A 11 8.07 -2.31 15.60
CA PRO A 11 8.97 -3.24 14.90
C PRO A 11 10.26 -3.51 15.68
N GLY A 12 10.84 -2.45 16.24
CA GLY A 12 12.08 -2.53 17.00
C GLY A 12 11.93 -3.27 18.32
N VAL A 13 10.78 -3.18 19.00
CA VAL A 13 10.51 -3.97 20.22
C VAL A 13 10.27 -5.43 19.87
N LEU A 14 9.47 -5.70 18.84
CA LEU A 14 9.12 -7.06 18.41
C LEU A 14 10.36 -7.87 18.03
N ALA A 15 11.25 -7.27 17.25
CA ALA A 15 12.48 -7.94 16.86
C ALA A 15 13.41 -8.23 18.05
N VAL A 16 13.49 -7.33 19.04
CA VAL A 16 14.24 -7.57 20.29
C VAL A 16 13.69 -8.80 21.02
N LEU A 17 12.37 -8.97 21.11
CA LEU A 17 11.75 -10.13 21.76
C LEU A 17 12.07 -11.42 21.02
N VAL A 18 11.98 -11.42 19.69
CA VAL A 18 12.28 -12.60 18.87
C VAL A 18 13.74 -13.02 19.01
N ARG A 19 14.68 -12.07 19.01
CA ARG A 19 16.10 -12.38 19.26
C ARG A 19 16.38 -12.93 20.64
N ARG A 20 15.58 -12.55 21.65
CA ARG A 20 15.66 -13.11 23.00
C ARG A 20 15.10 -14.54 23.09
N GLY A 21 14.66 -15.13 21.99
CA GLY A 21 14.21 -16.51 21.89
C GLY A 21 12.69 -16.69 21.94
N ALA A 22 11.91 -15.61 21.97
CA ALA A 22 10.47 -15.72 21.83
C ALA A 22 10.10 -16.09 20.39
N ASP A 23 9.24 -17.09 20.20
CA ASP A 23 8.62 -17.32 18.90
C ASP A 23 7.88 -16.06 18.43
N PHE A 24 7.92 -15.78 17.13
CA PHE A 24 7.34 -14.57 16.55
C PHE A 24 5.89 -14.35 16.95
N ALA A 25 5.05 -15.40 16.93
CA ALA A 25 3.65 -15.27 17.25
C ALA A 25 3.44 -14.84 18.70
N ALA A 26 4.20 -15.44 19.62
CA ALA A 26 4.15 -15.15 21.05
C ALA A 26 4.74 -13.77 21.39
N ALA A 27 5.82 -13.38 20.72
CA ALA A 27 6.42 -12.05 20.86
C ALA A 27 5.44 -10.95 20.41
N GLU A 28 4.73 -11.16 19.30
CA GLU A 28 3.73 -10.21 18.80
C GLU A 28 2.55 -10.09 19.77
N ASP A 29 2.00 -11.21 20.25
CA ASP A 29 0.89 -11.18 21.21
C ASP A 29 1.28 -10.44 22.50
N ALA A 30 2.47 -10.71 23.04
CA ALA A 30 2.98 -10.07 24.25
C ALA A 30 3.23 -8.57 24.08
N LEU A 31 3.76 -8.14 22.92
CA LEU A 31 3.94 -6.73 22.61
C LEU A 31 2.60 -6.00 22.53
N GLN A 32 1.57 -6.64 21.98
CA GLN A 32 0.26 -6.02 21.83
C GLN A 32 -0.43 -5.80 23.17
N GLU A 33 -0.28 -6.72 24.11
CA GLU A 33 -0.72 -6.51 25.49
C GLU A 33 0.04 -5.34 26.16
N ALA A 34 1.35 -5.25 25.95
CA ALA A 34 2.16 -4.14 26.46
C ALA A 34 1.76 -2.79 25.85
N LEU A 35 1.42 -2.74 24.56
CA LEU A 35 0.90 -1.54 23.91
C LEU A 35 -0.45 -1.12 24.51
N ILE A 36 -1.37 -2.06 24.77
CA ILE A 36 -2.65 -1.78 25.44
C ILE A 36 -2.42 -1.19 26.84
N GLU A 37 -1.42 -1.70 27.57
CA GLU A 37 -1.06 -1.18 28.89
C GLU A 37 -0.44 0.22 28.82
N ALA A 38 0.46 0.48 27.86
CA ALA A 38 1.03 1.80 27.62
C ALA A 38 -0.06 2.84 27.35
N VAL A 39 -1.04 2.49 26.51
CA VAL A 39 -2.18 3.35 26.17
C VAL A 39 -2.98 3.78 27.40
N ARG A 40 -3.07 2.90 28.41
CA ARG A 40 -3.82 3.16 29.65
C ARG A 40 -3.01 3.97 30.67
N THR A 41 -1.69 3.80 30.72
CA THR A 41 -0.86 4.28 31.84
C THR A 41 -0.06 5.55 31.52
N TRP A 42 0.48 5.67 30.30
CA TRP A 42 1.35 6.78 29.93
C TRP A 42 0.70 8.17 29.87
N PRO A 43 -0.62 8.33 29.64
CA PRO A 43 -1.25 9.65 29.76
C PRO A 43 -1.05 10.30 31.13
N ALA A 44 -0.91 9.50 32.19
CA ALA A 44 -0.68 9.97 33.55
C ALA A 44 0.81 10.01 33.92
N ASP A 45 1.58 8.99 33.51
CA ASP A 45 3.01 8.86 33.87
C ASP A 45 3.82 8.27 32.69
N PRO A 46 4.34 9.10 31.77
CA PRO A 46 5.10 8.63 30.62
C PRO A 46 6.54 8.26 31.01
N PRO A 47 7.05 7.09 30.56
CA PRO A 47 8.41 6.67 30.86
C PRO A 47 9.44 7.53 30.13
N ARG A 48 10.62 7.70 30.74
CA ARG A 48 11.78 8.40 30.13
C ARG A 48 12.35 7.68 28.91
N ASP A 49 12.29 6.35 28.90
CA ASP A 49 12.63 5.51 27.76
C ASP A 49 11.41 4.65 27.37
N PRO A 50 10.56 5.14 26.44
CA PRO A 50 9.40 4.43 25.93
C PRO A 50 9.73 3.05 25.34
N LYS A 51 10.86 2.93 24.63
CA LYS A 51 11.25 1.67 23.96
C LYS A 51 11.68 0.63 24.99
N GLY A 52 12.54 1.01 25.92
CA GLY A 52 12.97 0.15 27.02
C GLY A 52 11.82 -0.30 27.91
N TRP A 53 10.86 0.59 28.17
CA TRP A 53 9.63 0.25 28.89
C TRP A 53 8.83 -0.82 28.14
N LEU A 54 8.58 -0.63 26.83
CA LEU A 54 7.82 -1.59 26.02
C LEU A 54 8.49 -2.95 25.93
N VAL A 55 9.82 -3.00 25.73
CA VAL A 55 10.59 -4.27 25.76
C VAL A 55 10.39 -4.99 27.09
N THR A 56 10.46 -4.26 28.20
CA THR A 56 10.34 -4.83 29.55
C THR A 56 8.92 -5.33 29.81
N ALA A 57 7.91 -4.52 29.50
CA ALA A 57 6.51 -4.87 29.68
C ALA A 57 6.14 -6.08 28.81
N ALA A 58 6.50 -6.08 27.52
CA ALA A 58 6.23 -7.19 26.62
C ALA A 58 6.95 -8.48 27.03
N TRP A 59 8.20 -8.41 27.49
CA TRP A 59 8.91 -9.59 28.00
C TRP A 59 8.22 -10.19 29.23
N ARG A 60 7.71 -9.35 30.14
CA ARG A 60 6.92 -9.82 31.29
C ARG A 60 5.62 -10.51 30.85
N LYS A 61 4.86 -9.90 29.91
CA LYS A 61 3.65 -10.53 29.35
C LYS A 61 3.95 -11.87 28.69
N PHE A 62 5.04 -11.97 27.95
CA PHE A 62 5.50 -13.23 27.35
C PHE A 62 5.81 -14.28 28.40
N LEU A 63 6.55 -13.93 29.47
CA LEU A 63 6.84 -14.84 30.57
C LEU A 63 5.56 -15.27 31.32
N ASP A 64 4.61 -14.36 31.52
CA ASP A 64 3.35 -14.68 32.20
C ASP A 64 2.47 -15.62 31.34
N ALA A 65 2.40 -15.40 30.03
CA ALA A 65 1.69 -16.26 29.10
C ALA A 65 2.33 -17.66 29.01
N THR A 66 3.67 -17.72 28.91
CA THR A 66 4.40 -18.99 28.91
C THR A 66 4.31 -19.70 30.25
N ARG A 67 4.28 -19.00 31.39
CA ARG A 67 4.02 -19.57 32.73
C ARG A 67 2.61 -20.11 32.87
N SER A 68 1.60 -19.43 32.31
CA SER A 68 0.22 -19.92 32.29
C SER A 68 0.08 -21.17 31.41
N ASP A 69 0.75 -21.17 30.25
CA ASP A 69 0.72 -22.31 29.33
C ASP A 69 1.59 -23.48 29.82
N THR A 70 2.70 -23.21 30.52
CA THR A 70 3.47 -24.23 31.25
C THR A 70 2.79 -24.66 32.53
N ALA A 71 1.99 -23.86 33.24
CA ALA A 71 1.16 -24.38 34.33
C ALA A 71 0.08 -25.35 33.81
N ARG A 72 -0.40 -25.13 32.57
CA ARG A 72 -1.29 -26.04 31.84
C ARG A 72 -0.56 -27.29 31.32
N ARG A 73 0.71 -27.18 30.91
CA ARG A 73 1.55 -28.27 30.37
C ARG A 73 2.41 -29.00 31.41
N ARG A 74 2.68 -28.44 32.60
CA ARG A 74 3.35 -29.04 33.78
C ARG A 74 2.47 -30.10 34.47
N ARG A 75 1.74 -30.86 33.66
CA ARG A 75 1.53 -32.28 33.92
C ARG A 75 2.65 -33.14 33.33
N GLU A 76 3.50 -32.62 32.44
CA GLU A 76 4.73 -33.27 31.95
C GLU A 76 5.84 -32.22 31.71
N ASP A 77 6.85 -32.26 32.59
CA ASP A 77 8.24 -31.76 32.58
C ASP A 77 8.67 -30.29 32.33
N LEU A 78 9.71 -29.93 33.10
CA LEU A 78 10.40 -28.64 33.29
C LEU A 78 11.50 -28.40 32.25
N VAL A 79 11.83 -27.12 31.95
CA VAL A 79 13.17 -26.49 32.09
C VAL A 79 13.08 -24.96 31.92
N GLU A 80 13.87 -24.24 32.72
CA GLU A 80 14.19 -22.81 32.71
C GLU A 80 15.63 -22.61 32.17
N GLU A 81 15.88 -21.54 31.40
CA GLU A 81 17.08 -20.68 31.51
C GLU A 81 16.93 -19.42 30.63
N GLU A 82 17.29 -18.25 31.15
CA GLU A 82 17.31 -16.96 30.44
C GLU A 82 18.71 -16.74 29.80
N PRO A 83 18.84 -16.69 28.46
CA PRO A 83 20.14 -16.47 27.82
C PRO A 83 20.62 -15.01 27.96
N PRO A 84 21.95 -14.77 27.97
CA PRO A 84 22.56 -13.50 28.35
C PRO A 84 22.27 -12.34 27.37
N ARG A 85 22.23 -11.12 27.90
CA ARG A 85 22.03 -9.87 27.13
C ARG A 85 23.22 -9.59 26.21
N GLY A 86 23.09 -9.92 24.92
CA GLY A 86 24.05 -9.53 23.88
C GLY A 86 23.84 -8.10 23.35
N PRO A 87 24.90 -7.38 22.93
CA PRO A 87 24.78 -6.10 22.25
C PRO A 87 24.11 -6.26 20.88
N ALA A 88 23.29 -5.28 20.47
CA ALA A 88 22.56 -5.32 19.19
C ALA A 88 23.48 -4.98 18.01
N PRO A 89 23.74 -5.90 17.06
CA PRO A 89 24.40 -5.57 15.80
C PRO A 89 23.40 -5.01 14.79
N ALA A 90 23.86 -4.06 13.98
CA ALA A 90 23.08 -3.29 13.00
C ALA A 90 22.90 -4.00 11.64
N VAL A 91 22.27 -5.18 11.62
CA VAL A 91 21.49 -5.59 10.44
C VAL A 91 20.05 -5.30 10.83
N ASP A 92 19.35 -4.48 10.05
CA ASP A 92 18.09 -3.86 10.50
C ASP A 92 17.01 -4.91 10.75
N ASP A 93 16.87 -5.28 12.02
CA ASP A 93 15.83 -6.09 12.62
C ASP A 93 14.42 -5.86 12.05
N THR A 94 14.15 -4.60 11.69
CA THR A 94 12.89 -4.17 11.06
C THR A 94 12.72 -4.77 9.67
N LEU A 95 13.79 -4.85 8.88
CA LEU A 95 13.80 -5.41 7.54
C LEU A 95 13.52 -6.91 7.55
N GLN A 96 14.08 -7.65 8.51
CA GLN A 96 13.78 -9.09 8.65
C GLN A 96 12.30 -9.31 8.99
N LEU A 97 11.73 -8.45 9.83
CA LEU A 97 10.30 -8.50 10.15
C LEU A 97 9.42 -8.21 8.92
N TYR A 98 9.79 -7.25 8.07
CA TYR A 98 9.11 -7.02 6.79
C TYR A 98 9.11 -8.28 5.92
N PHE A 99 10.26 -8.95 5.79
CA PHE A 99 10.36 -10.18 5.00
C PHE A 99 9.49 -11.31 5.55
N LEU A 100 9.41 -11.46 6.88
CA LEU A 100 8.52 -12.45 7.49
C LEU A 100 7.05 -12.13 7.22
N CYS A 101 6.64 -10.88 7.36
CA CYS A 101 5.26 -10.47 7.15
C CYS A 101 4.85 -10.52 5.67
N ALA A 102 5.81 -10.38 4.76
CA ALA A 102 5.64 -10.52 3.32
C ALA A 102 6.06 -11.90 2.80
N HIS A 103 6.08 -12.95 3.63
CA HIS A 103 6.56 -14.25 3.20
C HIS A 103 5.69 -14.85 2.07
N PRO A 104 6.27 -15.45 1.01
CA PRO A 104 5.51 -15.94 -0.16
C PRO A 104 4.45 -17.01 0.13
N SER A 105 4.54 -17.70 1.27
CA SER A 105 3.53 -18.68 1.69
C SER A 105 2.24 -18.04 2.21
N LEU A 106 2.22 -16.72 2.40
CA LEU A 106 1.04 -15.98 2.82
C LEU A 106 0.22 -15.56 1.60
N THR A 107 -1.09 -15.60 1.73
CA THR A 107 -1.97 -14.94 0.75
C THR A 107 -1.77 -13.42 0.84
N PRO A 108 -2.01 -12.66 -0.24
CA PRO A 108 -1.84 -11.20 -0.21
C PRO A 108 -2.59 -10.52 0.94
N SER A 109 -3.86 -10.92 1.17
CA SER A 109 -4.67 -10.41 2.28
C SER A 109 -4.11 -10.77 3.66
N ALA A 110 -3.49 -11.94 3.81
CA ALA A 110 -2.85 -12.35 5.06
C ALA A 110 -1.54 -11.60 5.31
N ALA A 111 -0.72 -11.41 4.27
CA ALA A 111 0.53 -10.66 4.33
C ALA A 111 0.28 -9.19 4.69
N VAL A 112 -0.72 -8.55 4.08
CA VAL A 112 -1.13 -7.18 4.41
C VAL A 112 -1.60 -7.08 5.87
N ALA A 113 -2.52 -7.94 6.30
CA ALA A 113 -3.02 -7.92 7.68
C ALA A 113 -1.90 -8.15 8.71
N LEU A 114 -0.98 -9.07 8.43
CA LEU A 114 0.15 -9.36 9.31
C LEU A 114 1.15 -8.19 9.33
N THR A 115 1.42 -7.56 8.19
CA THR A 115 2.31 -6.39 8.09
C THR A 115 1.75 -5.20 8.87
N LEU A 116 0.47 -4.89 8.71
CA LEU A 116 -0.20 -3.82 9.47
C LEU A 116 -0.19 -4.09 10.97
N ARG A 117 -0.35 -5.35 11.37
CA ARG A 117 -0.36 -5.77 12.76
C ARG A 117 1.02 -5.70 13.41
N ALA A 118 2.00 -6.39 12.82
CA ALA A 118 3.32 -6.60 13.41
C ALA A 118 4.30 -5.43 13.13
N VAL A 119 4.20 -4.80 11.96
CA VAL A 119 5.08 -3.68 11.57
C VAL A 119 4.38 -2.34 11.72
N GLY A 120 3.11 -2.25 11.31
CA GLY A 120 2.27 -1.06 11.49
C GLY A 120 1.90 -0.78 12.94
N GLY A 121 1.92 -1.80 13.80
CA GLY A 121 1.47 -1.69 15.19
C GLY A 121 -0.02 -1.41 15.34
N LEU A 122 -0.83 -1.67 14.30
CA LEU A 122 -2.27 -1.50 14.37
C LEU A 122 -2.91 -2.59 15.23
N THR A 123 -3.96 -2.20 15.96
CA THR A 123 -4.82 -3.15 16.67
C THR A 123 -5.62 -4.02 15.70
N THR A 124 -5.93 -5.27 16.06
CA THR A 124 -6.83 -6.13 15.27
C THR A 124 -8.15 -5.42 14.96
N ARG A 125 -8.69 -4.67 15.93
CA ARG A 125 -9.87 -3.82 15.77
C ARG A 125 -9.70 -2.73 14.71
N GLN A 126 -8.57 -2.02 14.71
CA GLN A 126 -8.27 -0.98 13.70
C GLN A 126 -8.19 -1.60 12.30
N ILE A 127 -7.51 -2.74 12.16
CA ILE A 127 -7.39 -3.45 10.88
C ILE A 127 -8.77 -3.95 10.42
N ALA A 128 -9.56 -4.55 11.32
CA ALA A 128 -10.91 -5.04 11.00
C ALA A 128 -11.83 -3.92 10.51
N ARG A 129 -11.79 -2.76 11.16
CA ARG A 129 -12.55 -1.56 10.74
C ARG A 129 -12.13 -1.08 9.36
N ALA A 130 -10.83 -1.01 9.09
CA ALA A 130 -10.33 -0.57 7.79
C ALA A 130 -10.75 -1.50 6.64
N TYR A 131 -10.92 -2.79 6.92
CA TYR A 131 -11.39 -3.79 5.98
C TYR A 131 -12.91 -4.03 6.00
N LEU A 132 -13.66 -3.30 6.84
CA LEU A 132 -15.10 -3.46 7.05
C LEU A 132 -15.53 -4.92 7.32
N VAL A 133 -14.72 -5.65 8.09
CA VAL A 133 -15.00 -7.03 8.52
C VAL A 133 -15.17 -7.13 10.03
N PRO A 134 -15.86 -8.17 10.54
CA PRO A 134 -15.90 -8.42 11.98
C PRO A 134 -14.49 -8.61 12.58
N GLU A 135 -14.27 -8.08 13.79
CA GLU A 135 -12.98 -8.17 14.49
C GLU A 135 -12.52 -9.63 14.66
N ALA A 136 -13.45 -10.54 14.96
CA ALA A 136 -13.16 -11.97 15.07
C ALA A 136 -12.64 -12.58 13.74
N THR A 137 -13.18 -12.14 12.60
CA THR A 137 -12.74 -12.59 11.27
C THR A 137 -11.30 -12.14 11.00
N MET A 138 -10.99 -10.89 11.36
CA MET A 138 -9.63 -10.36 11.21
C MET A 138 -8.66 -11.05 12.18
N ALA A 139 -9.06 -11.28 13.43
CA ALA A 139 -8.28 -12.02 14.41
C ALA A 139 -7.90 -13.42 13.87
N GLN A 140 -8.86 -14.17 13.33
CA GLN A 140 -8.61 -15.49 12.73
C GLN A 140 -7.67 -15.40 11.52
N ARG A 141 -7.79 -14.36 10.69
CA ARG A 141 -6.89 -14.13 9.54
C ARG A 141 -5.45 -13.93 10.03
N ILE A 142 -5.24 -13.05 11.00
CA ILE A 142 -3.93 -12.77 11.59
C ILE A 142 -3.36 -14.01 12.28
N SER A 143 -4.13 -14.72 13.11
CA SER A 143 -3.66 -15.93 13.79
C SER A 143 -3.24 -17.04 12.80
N ARG A 144 -3.98 -17.20 11.69
CA ARG A 144 -3.58 -18.15 10.63
C ARG A 144 -2.30 -17.71 9.95
N ALA A 145 -2.17 -16.42 9.60
CA ALA A 145 -0.96 -15.87 9.00
C ALA A 145 0.27 -16.10 9.88
N LYS A 146 0.18 -15.79 11.18
CA LYS A 146 1.23 -16.06 12.18
C LYS A 146 1.64 -17.53 12.21
N ARG A 147 0.66 -18.44 12.25
CA ARG A 147 0.91 -19.90 12.25
C ARG A 147 1.60 -20.36 10.98
N THR A 148 1.27 -19.77 9.83
CA THR A 148 1.93 -20.08 8.55
C THR A 148 3.42 -19.72 8.58
N VAL A 149 3.81 -18.66 9.29
CA VAL A 149 5.21 -18.18 9.30
C VAL A 149 5.99 -18.50 10.57
N SER A 150 5.38 -19.13 11.59
CA SER A 150 6.05 -19.43 12.86
C SER A 150 7.26 -20.37 12.74
N GLY A 151 7.33 -21.18 11.68
CA GLY A 151 8.47 -22.04 11.39
C GLY A 151 9.59 -21.38 10.57
N VAL A 152 9.39 -20.14 10.10
CA VAL A 152 10.35 -19.44 9.24
C VAL A 152 11.44 -18.82 10.12
N ARG A 153 12.70 -19.15 9.81
CA ARG A 153 13.85 -18.62 10.55
C ARG A 153 14.25 -17.23 10.03
N PHE A 154 14.71 -16.37 10.96
CA PHE A 154 15.23 -15.03 10.69
C PHE A 154 16.68 -15.04 10.14
N ASP A 155 17.08 -16.10 9.42
CA ASP A 155 18.47 -16.34 9.00
C ASP A 155 18.69 -16.19 7.49
N ARG A 156 17.63 -15.97 6.70
CA ARG A 156 17.73 -15.74 5.25
C ARG A 156 17.07 -14.42 4.85
N PRO A 157 17.74 -13.59 4.01
CA PRO A 157 17.12 -12.39 3.48
C PRO A 157 15.94 -12.78 2.58
N GLY A 158 14.80 -12.13 2.80
CA GLY A 158 13.64 -12.24 1.92
C GLY A 158 13.80 -11.39 0.67
N ASP A 159 12.77 -11.42 -0.18
CA ASP A 159 12.73 -10.62 -1.40
C ASP A 159 12.09 -9.25 -1.14
N VAL A 160 12.84 -8.19 -1.42
CA VAL A 160 12.38 -6.79 -1.31
C VAL A 160 11.17 -6.55 -2.22
N ALA A 161 11.13 -7.15 -3.42
CA ALA A 161 10.01 -6.93 -4.33
C ALA A 161 8.69 -7.45 -3.72
N THR A 162 8.73 -8.52 -2.94
CA THR A 162 7.55 -9.02 -2.23
C THR A 162 7.09 -8.06 -1.13
N VAL A 163 8.01 -7.46 -0.37
CA VAL A 163 7.68 -6.40 0.61
C VAL A 163 7.05 -5.19 -0.06
N LEU A 164 7.64 -4.73 -1.17
CA LEU A 164 7.14 -3.58 -1.93
C LEU A 164 5.72 -3.83 -2.46
N ARG A 165 5.43 -5.03 -2.98
CA ARG A 165 4.07 -5.42 -3.40
C ARG A 165 3.09 -5.38 -2.25
N VAL A 166 3.45 -5.91 -1.08
CA VAL A 166 2.58 -5.86 0.12
C VAL A 166 2.32 -4.42 0.56
N LEU A 167 3.35 -3.57 0.60
CA LEU A 167 3.20 -2.15 0.93
C LEU A 167 2.32 -1.41 -0.08
N TYR A 168 2.49 -1.69 -1.37
CA TYR A 168 1.64 -1.11 -2.41
C TYR A 168 0.19 -1.58 -2.30
N LEU A 169 -0.05 -2.84 -1.92
CA LEU A 169 -1.40 -3.33 -1.62
C LEU A 169 -2.00 -2.58 -0.42
N VAL A 170 -1.26 -2.40 0.68
CA VAL A 170 -1.73 -1.60 1.83
C VAL A 170 -2.14 -0.19 1.37
N PHE A 171 -1.35 0.43 0.51
CA PHE A 171 -1.64 1.75 -0.02
C PHE A 171 -2.93 1.80 -0.86
N ASN A 172 -3.13 0.80 -1.72
CA ASN A 172 -4.28 0.71 -2.62
C ASN A 172 -5.58 0.29 -1.93
N GLU A 173 -5.51 -0.47 -0.84
CA GLU A 173 -6.69 -0.93 -0.07
C GLU A 173 -7.47 0.23 0.55
N GLY A 174 -6.83 1.38 0.75
CA GLY A 174 -7.49 2.69 0.65
C GLY A 174 -8.69 3.03 1.56
N TYR A 175 -8.56 4.19 2.22
CA TYR A 175 -9.61 5.22 2.34
C TYR A 175 -10.83 5.02 3.26
N SER A 176 -10.98 3.94 4.01
CA SER A 176 -12.15 3.79 4.89
C SER A 176 -11.79 3.48 6.36
N GLY A 177 -12.36 4.27 7.28
CA GLY A 177 -12.23 4.11 8.73
C GLY A 177 -11.42 5.21 9.43
N ASP A 178 -11.26 5.08 10.75
CA ASP A 178 -10.51 6.02 11.61
C ASP A 178 -8.99 6.05 11.29
N VAL A 179 -8.48 5.04 10.58
CA VAL A 179 -7.05 4.90 10.27
C VAL A 179 -6.81 5.09 8.78
N ASP A 180 -5.94 6.03 8.45
CA ASP A 180 -5.52 6.28 7.08
C ASP A 180 -4.45 5.26 6.63
N LEU A 181 -4.89 4.17 6.01
CA LEU A 181 -3.98 3.12 5.51
C LEU A 181 -2.99 3.62 4.46
N ALA A 182 -3.35 4.64 3.67
CA ALA A 182 -2.44 5.20 2.68
C ALA A 182 -1.29 5.97 3.36
N ALA A 183 -1.60 6.77 4.39
CA ALA A 183 -0.58 7.42 5.19
C ALA A 183 0.27 6.41 5.96
N GLU A 184 -0.34 5.33 6.46
CA GLU A 184 0.39 4.25 7.13
C GLU A 184 1.34 3.52 6.18
N ALA A 185 0.91 3.23 4.95
CA ALA A 185 1.78 2.65 3.93
C ALA A 185 2.97 3.55 3.59
N ILE A 186 2.76 4.88 3.48
CA ILE A 186 3.85 5.85 3.28
C ILE A 186 4.81 5.82 4.47
N ARG A 187 4.29 5.82 5.70
CA ARG A 187 5.10 5.74 6.93
C ARG A 187 5.97 4.48 6.95
N LEU A 188 5.38 3.34 6.65
CA LEU A 188 6.09 2.06 6.57
C LEU A 188 7.13 2.05 5.45
N THR A 189 6.80 2.58 4.27
CA THR A 189 7.74 2.65 3.15
C THR A 189 8.92 3.58 3.46
N ARG A 190 8.71 4.68 4.21
CA ARG A 190 9.81 5.53 4.71
C ARG A 190 10.72 4.80 5.68
N GLN A 191 10.15 4.01 6.59
CA GLN A 191 10.94 3.17 7.50
C GLN A 191 11.79 2.18 6.71
N LEU A 192 11.18 1.48 5.74
CA LEU A 192 11.91 0.58 4.86
C LEU A 192 13.03 1.30 4.10
N ALA A 193 12.77 2.49 3.55
CA ALA A 193 13.78 3.28 2.83
C ALA A 193 14.96 3.72 3.71
N ALA A 194 14.75 3.88 5.02
CA ALA A 194 15.82 4.16 5.97
C ALA A 194 16.62 2.90 6.35
N SER A 195 15.99 1.72 6.24
CA SER A 195 16.56 0.42 6.61
C SER A 195 17.36 -0.27 5.51
N ILE A 196 17.07 0.03 4.23
CA ILE A 196 17.74 -0.61 3.09
C ILE A 196 18.04 0.38 1.98
N ASP A 197 19.26 0.30 1.43
CA ASP A 197 19.66 1.04 0.23
C ASP A 197 19.20 0.30 -1.04
N HIS A 198 17.94 0.49 -1.43
CA HIS A 198 17.36 -0.13 -2.64
C HIS A 198 16.57 0.88 -3.47
N PRO A 199 16.93 1.12 -4.76
CA PRO A 199 16.33 2.19 -5.59
C PRO A 199 14.81 2.03 -5.77
N GLU A 200 14.34 0.79 -5.84
CA GLU A 200 12.92 0.52 -6.02
C GLU A 200 12.07 0.88 -4.78
N VAL A 201 12.65 0.88 -3.58
CA VAL A 201 11.95 1.36 -2.37
C VAL A 201 11.69 2.87 -2.49
N ALA A 202 12.67 3.61 -3.03
CA ALA A 202 12.51 5.04 -3.33
C ALA A 202 11.46 5.26 -4.44
N GLY A 203 11.46 4.42 -5.49
CA GLY A 203 10.42 4.44 -6.52
C GLY A 203 9.00 4.27 -5.96
N LEU A 204 8.79 3.27 -5.09
CA LEU A 204 7.50 3.05 -4.43
C LEU A 204 7.10 4.23 -3.53
N LEU A 205 8.03 4.74 -2.72
CA LEU A 205 7.75 5.89 -1.86
C LEU A 205 7.33 7.12 -2.67
N ALA A 206 8.06 7.41 -3.76
CA ALA A 206 7.72 8.50 -4.67
C ALA A 206 6.32 8.32 -5.27
N LEU A 207 6.01 7.12 -5.78
CA LEU A 207 4.68 6.80 -6.33
C LEU A 207 3.56 7.04 -5.30
N MET A 208 3.74 6.55 -4.08
CA MET A 208 2.76 6.73 -3.00
C MET A 208 2.55 8.21 -2.65
N LEU A 209 3.64 8.99 -2.51
CA LEU A 209 3.55 10.42 -2.21
C LEU A 209 2.81 11.18 -3.32
N LEU A 210 3.14 10.93 -4.59
CA LEU A 210 2.52 11.57 -5.74
C LEU A 210 1.02 11.23 -5.83
N HIS A 211 0.64 9.98 -5.59
CA HIS A 211 -0.75 9.58 -5.57
C HIS A 211 -1.53 10.11 -4.35
N HIS A 212 -0.90 10.17 -3.19
CA HIS A 212 -1.51 10.67 -1.96
C HIS A 212 -1.70 12.19 -1.99
N ALA A 213 -0.78 12.93 -2.62
CA ALA A 213 -0.82 14.39 -2.67
C ALA A 213 -2.10 14.97 -3.28
N ARG A 214 -2.72 14.25 -4.22
CA ARG A 214 -3.98 14.66 -4.89
C ARG A 214 -5.25 14.11 -4.24
N ARG A 215 -5.14 13.40 -3.11
CA ARG A 215 -6.24 12.65 -2.49
C ARG A 215 -7.50 13.49 -2.30
N ALA A 216 -7.35 14.70 -1.76
CA ALA A 216 -8.46 15.59 -1.45
C ALA A 216 -9.27 16.05 -2.68
N SER A 217 -8.73 15.85 -3.89
CA SER A 217 -9.37 16.24 -5.15
C SER A 217 -9.91 15.07 -5.96
N ARG A 218 -9.76 13.81 -5.50
CA ARG A 218 -10.19 12.61 -6.25
C ARG A 218 -11.70 12.37 -6.21
N THR A 219 -12.37 12.89 -5.19
CA THR A 219 -13.81 12.73 -4.97
C THR A 219 -14.43 14.08 -4.66
N ALA A 220 -15.61 14.32 -5.23
CA ALA A 220 -16.43 15.47 -4.90
C ALA A 220 -17.14 15.27 -3.54
N PRO A 221 -17.71 16.34 -2.93
CA PRO A 221 -18.42 16.23 -1.65
C PRO A 221 -19.60 15.25 -1.66
N ASP A 222 -20.18 14.98 -2.83
CA ASP A 222 -21.24 13.99 -3.04
C ASP A 222 -20.71 12.54 -3.14
N GLY A 223 -19.40 12.33 -2.96
CA GLY A 223 -18.74 11.03 -3.06
C GLY A 223 -18.41 10.62 -4.49
N SER A 224 -18.73 11.44 -5.48
CA SER A 224 -18.53 11.07 -6.88
C SER A 224 -17.08 11.21 -7.33
N LEU A 225 -16.64 10.33 -8.25
CA LEU A 225 -15.28 10.36 -8.80
C LEU A 225 -15.04 11.62 -9.64
N VAL A 226 -13.89 12.26 -9.43
CA VAL A 226 -13.41 13.41 -10.21
C VAL A 226 -12.25 12.94 -11.11
N PRO A 227 -12.41 12.93 -12.44
CA PRO A 227 -11.35 12.59 -13.40
C PRO A 227 -10.10 13.44 -13.20
N LEU A 228 -8.91 12.87 -13.42
CA LEU A 228 -7.64 13.56 -13.18
C LEU A 228 -7.54 14.93 -13.87
N ALA A 229 -8.07 15.05 -15.09
CA ALA A 229 -8.06 16.30 -15.84
C ALA A 229 -8.87 17.41 -15.15
N GLU A 230 -9.95 17.04 -14.45
CA GLU A 230 -10.91 17.92 -13.80
C GLU A 230 -10.55 18.20 -12.32
N GLN A 231 -9.54 17.53 -11.76
CA GLN A 231 -9.15 17.72 -10.37
C GLN A 231 -8.58 19.12 -10.16
N ASP A 232 -9.03 19.77 -9.08
CA ASP A 232 -8.47 21.02 -8.61
C ASP A 232 -7.03 20.80 -8.11
N ARG A 233 -6.07 21.24 -8.92
CA ARG A 233 -4.62 21.20 -8.65
C ARG A 233 -4.18 22.19 -7.58
N GLY A 234 -4.98 23.20 -7.25
CA GLY A 234 -4.74 24.12 -6.14
C GLY A 234 -4.86 23.43 -4.77
N ARG A 235 -5.62 22.33 -4.71
CA ARG A 235 -5.81 21.50 -3.51
C ARG A 235 -4.80 20.36 -3.37
N TRP A 236 -3.86 20.22 -4.29
CA TRP A 236 -2.83 19.18 -4.21
C TRP A 236 -1.74 19.57 -3.22
N ASP A 237 -1.26 18.59 -2.46
CA ASP A 237 -0.13 18.78 -1.54
C ASP A 237 1.17 18.96 -2.33
N ARG A 238 1.55 20.23 -2.50
CA ARG A 238 2.78 20.62 -3.22
C ARG A 238 4.05 20.14 -2.53
N ALA A 239 4.05 20.01 -1.20
CA ALA A 239 5.23 19.54 -0.47
C ALA A 239 5.45 18.05 -0.74
N SER A 240 4.40 17.24 -0.65
CA SER A 240 4.45 15.81 -0.99
C SER A 240 4.83 15.57 -2.46
N ILE A 241 4.34 16.40 -3.39
CA ILE A 241 4.73 16.32 -4.82
C ILE A 241 6.23 16.61 -4.99
N ALA A 242 6.71 17.73 -4.46
CA ALA A 242 8.11 18.12 -4.58
C ALA A 242 9.05 17.08 -3.97
N GLU A 243 8.67 16.53 -2.81
CA GLU A 243 9.41 15.45 -2.17
C GLU A 243 9.43 14.18 -3.03
N GLY A 244 8.27 13.74 -3.53
CA GLY A 244 8.15 12.55 -4.38
C GLY A 244 9.00 12.66 -5.65
N ILE A 245 8.96 13.80 -6.32
CA ILE A 245 9.79 14.09 -7.50
C ILE A 245 11.28 14.02 -7.15
N ALA A 246 11.70 14.66 -6.05
CA ALA A 246 13.10 14.67 -5.65
C ALA A 246 13.62 13.27 -5.28
N ILE A 247 12.80 12.45 -4.61
CA ILE A 247 13.13 11.04 -4.32
C ILE A 247 13.28 10.25 -5.61
N LEU A 248 12.33 10.40 -6.54
CA LEU A 248 12.35 9.70 -7.83
C LEU A 248 13.57 10.06 -8.67
N GLN A 249 13.90 11.34 -8.79
CA GLN A 249 15.07 11.80 -9.55
C GLN A 249 16.36 11.18 -9.04
N ARG A 250 16.54 11.10 -7.71
CA ARG A 250 17.70 10.41 -7.10
C ARG A 250 17.71 8.91 -7.37
N ALA A 251 16.54 8.26 -7.43
CA ALA A 251 16.43 6.84 -7.73
C ALA A 251 16.81 6.55 -9.20
N LEU A 252 16.23 7.31 -10.14
CA LEU A 252 16.47 7.18 -11.58
C LEU A 252 17.94 7.45 -11.95
N ALA A 253 18.60 8.37 -11.26
CA ALA A 253 20.03 8.65 -11.45
C ALA A 253 20.97 7.46 -11.16
N ARG A 254 20.45 6.37 -10.55
CA ARG A 254 21.22 5.16 -10.25
C ARG A 254 21.24 4.13 -11.38
N ASP A 255 20.54 4.40 -12.49
CA ASP A 255 20.49 3.55 -13.69
C ASP A 255 20.09 2.08 -13.39
N ARG A 256 19.14 1.92 -12.47
CA ARG A 256 18.54 0.62 -12.08
C ARG A 256 17.03 0.74 -12.07
N LEU A 257 16.47 0.96 -13.24
CA LEU A 257 15.03 1.16 -13.44
C LEU A 257 14.24 -0.07 -12.99
N GLY A 258 13.13 0.18 -12.30
CA GLY A 258 12.16 -0.84 -11.91
C GLY A 258 10.72 -0.36 -12.07
N GLU A 259 9.78 -1.27 -11.83
CA GLU A 259 8.34 -1.10 -12.05
C GLU A 259 7.77 0.15 -11.35
N PHE A 260 8.01 0.30 -10.05
CA PHE A 260 7.51 1.41 -9.25
C PHE A 260 8.19 2.73 -9.59
N GLN A 261 9.45 2.72 -10.02
CA GLN A 261 10.11 3.92 -10.53
C GLN A 261 9.45 4.39 -11.84
N ALA A 262 9.16 3.49 -12.78
CA ALA A 262 8.46 3.84 -14.01
C ALA A 262 7.03 4.35 -13.75
N GLN A 263 6.28 3.69 -12.86
CA GLN A 263 4.96 4.17 -12.43
C GLN A 263 5.03 5.53 -11.75
N ALA A 264 6.03 5.76 -10.89
CA ALA A 264 6.25 7.06 -10.24
C ALA A 264 6.57 8.16 -11.26
N ALA A 265 7.33 7.85 -12.31
CA ALA A 265 7.65 8.81 -13.37
C ALA A 265 6.40 9.26 -14.13
N ILE A 266 5.51 8.34 -14.48
CA ILE A 266 4.20 8.65 -15.07
C ILE A 266 3.38 9.54 -14.13
N ALA A 267 3.33 9.19 -12.84
CA ALA A 267 2.61 9.98 -11.84
C ALA A 267 3.22 11.39 -11.66
N ALA A 268 4.54 11.52 -11.72
CA ALA A 268 5.27 12.77 -11.58
C ALA A 268 4.95 13.73 -12.74
N LEU A 269 4.90 13.24 -13.98
CA LEU A 269 4.55 14.05 -15.15
C LEU A 269 3.15 14.64 -15.06
N HIS A 270 2.19 13.88 -14.53
CA HIS A 270 0.86 14.43 -14.23
C HIS A 270 0.85 15.42 -13.07
N ALA A 271 1.67 15.18 -12.04
CA ALA A 271 1.70 16.00 -10.82
C ALA A 271 2.38 17.35 -11.04
N ASP A 272 3.41 17.39 -11.90
CA ASP A 272 4.21 18.58 -12.20
C ASP A 272 3.57 19.48 -13.27
N ALA A 273 2.70 18.92 -14.12
CA ALA A 273 1.98 19.66 -15.14
C ALA A 273 1.07 20.76 -14.54
N PRO A 274 1.20 22.04 -14.98
CA PRO A 274 0.34 23.14 -14.51
C PRO A 274 -1.15 22.93 -14.78
N GLY A 275 -1.49 22.17 -15.82
CA GLY A 275 -2.84 21.85 -16.27
C GLY A 275 -2.86 20.54 -17.06
N ALA A 276 -4.04 19.97 -17.27
CA ALA A 276 -4.18 18.69 -17.97
C ALA A 276 -3.70 18.77 -19.43
N ASP A 277 -3.97 19.90 -20.08
CA ASP A 277 -3.56 20.28 -21.43
C ASP A 277 -2.03 20.50 -21.58
N ARG A 278 -1.33 20.68 -20.46
CA ARG A 278 0.13 20.88 -20.41
C ARG A 278 0.89 19.64 -19.96
N THR A 279 0.22 18.49 -19.88
CA THR A 279 0.85 17.20 -19.55
C THR A 279 1.73 16.75 -20.72
N ASP A 280 2.97 16.34 -20.45
CA ASP A 280 3.86 15.77 -21.46
C ASP A 280 3.46 14.31 -21.77
N TRP A 281 2.48 14.15 -22.67
CA TRP A 281 1.97 12.85 -23.05
C TRP A 281 2.97 12.01 -23.85
N VAL A 282 3.87 12.64 -24.61
CA VAL A 282 4.92 11.93 -25.35
C VAL A 282 5.84 11.22 -24.36
N GLN A 283 6.30 11.95 -23.33
CA GLN A 283 7.13 11.35 -22.30
C GLN A 283 6.38 10.30 -21.46
N ILE A 284 5.07 10.48 -21.22
CA ILE A 284 4.25 9.46 -20.55
C ILE A 284 4.19 8.16 -21.39
N VAL A 285 4.08 8.25 -22.71
CA VAL A 285 4.11 7.06 -23.59
C VAL A 285 5.45 6.33 -23.46
N GLU A 286 6.57 7.05 -23.44
CA GLU A 286 7.91 6.46 -23.24
C GLU A 286 8.02 5.71 -21.91
N TRP A 287 7.48 6.26 -20.82
CA TRP A 287 7.46 5.56 -19.54
C TRP A 287 6.53 4.35 -19.51
N TYR A 288 5.40 4.40 -20.22
CA TYR A 288 4.55 3.23 -20.41
C TYR A 288 5.24 2.16 -21.26
N ASP A 289 6.08 2.53 -22.22
CA ASP A 289 6.91 1.61 -23.00
C ASP A 289 7.92 0.87 -22.12
N GLU A 290 8.61 1.58 -21.22
CA GLU A 290 9.48 0.95 -20.23
C GLU A 290 8.70 0.04 -19.28
N LEU A 291 7.57 0.51 -18.75
CA LEU A 291 6.76 -0.27 -17.83
C LEU A 291 6.19 -1.53 -18.48
N ALA A 292 5.83 -1.47 -19.77
CA ALA A 292 5.36 -2.63 -20.52
C ALA A 292 6.49 -3.65 -20.71
N ARG A 293 7.73 -3.21 -20.98
CA ARG A 293 8.91 -4.10 -21.05
C ARG A 293 9.20 -4.79 -19.72
N LEU A 294 9.01 -4.09 -18.60
CA LEU A 294 9.27 -4.63 -17.26
C LEU A 294 8.23 -5.64 -16.78
N THR A 295 6.96 -5.48 -17.19
CA THR A 295 5.84 -6.21 -16.57
C THR A 295 5.07 -7.13 -17.51
N ASP A 296 5.16 -6.91 -18.83
CA ASP A 296 4.31 -7.54 -19.86
C ASP A 296 2.80 -7.47 -19.55
N SER A 297 2.38 -6.47 -18.76
CA SER A 297 1.02 -6.38 -18.25
C SER A 297 0.04 -5.85 -19.31
N PRO A 298 -1.08 -6.56 -19.58
CA PRO A 298 -2.10 -6.06 -20.51
C PRO A 298 -2.78 -4.79 -20.01
N VAL A 299 -2.86 -4.59 -18.69
CA VAL A 299 -3.40 -3.34 -18.10
C VAL A 299 -2.45 -2.17 -18.34
N VAL A 300 -1.15 -2.40 -18.30
CA VAL A 300 -0.14 -1.37 -18.65
C VAL A 300 -0.27 -0.99 -20.12
N ARG A 301 -0.40 -1.97 -21.02
CA ARG A 301 -0.65 -1.70 -22.46
C ARG A 301 -1.97 -0.97 -22.71
N LEU A 302 -3.02 -1.30 -21.97
CA LEU A 302 -4.30 -0.59 -22.04
C LEU A 302 -4.14 0.89 -21.67
N ASN A 303 -3.47 1.17 -20.55
CA ASN A 303 -3.21 2.55 -20.12
C ASN A 303 -2.31 3.30 -21.12
N ARG A 304 -1.33 2.60 -21.71
CA ARG A 304 -0.50 3.13 -22.80
C ARG A 304 -1.34 3.55 -24.01
N ALA A 305 -2.37 2.79 -24.39
CA ALA A 305 -3.24 3.15 -25.51
C ALA A 305 -3.97 4.48 -25.26
N VAL A 306 -4.36 4.78 -24.01
CA VAL A 306 -4.89 6.09 -23.64
C VAL A 306 -3.83 7.18 -23.82
N ALA A 307 -2.61 6.95 -23.34
CA ALA A 307 -1.52 7.92 -23.46
C ALA A 307 -1.15 8.22 -24.93
N VAL A 308 -1.12 7.20 -25.80
CA VAL A 308 -0.96 7.36 -27.25
C VAL A 308 -2.12 8.16 -27.85
N GLY A 309 -3.35 7.92 -27.38
CA GLY A 309 -4.52 8.70 -27.78
C GLY A 309 -4.41 10.19 -27.46
N GLU A 310 -3.77 10.54 -26.34
CA GLU A 310 -3.53 11.94 -25.97
C GLU A 310 -2.31 12.56 -26.66
N ALA A 311 -1.26 11.77 -26.95
CA ALA A 311 -0.06 12.26 -27.63
C ALA A 311 -0.25 12.41 -29.15
N ASP A 312 -0.75 11.35 -29.81
CA ASP A 312 -0.80 11.22 -31.27
C ASP A 312 -2.24 11.33 -31.82
N GLY A 313 -3.21 11.53 -30.93
CA GLY A 313 -4.62 11.67 -31.26
C GLY A 313 -5.43 10.37 -31.09
N PRO A 314 -6.76 10.51 -30.95
CA PRO A 314 -7.63 9.43 -30.47
C PRO A 314 -7.63 8.19 -31.36
N ARG A 315 -7.45 8.35 -32.68
CA ARG A 315 -7.34 7.22 -33.63
C ARG A 315 -6.10 6.38 -33.42
N ALA A 316 -4.97 6.98 -33.06
CA ALA A 316 -3.76 6.25 -32.73
C ALA A 316 -3.97 5.43 -31.44
N GLY A 317 -4.65 6.01 -30.46
CA GLY A 317 -5.07 5.29 -29.25
C GLY A 317 -6.01 4.12 -29.54
N LEU A 318 -7.01 4.30 -30.43
CA LEU A 318 -7.92 3.23 -30.84
C LEU A 318 -7.18 2.11 -31.57
N ALA A 319 -6.22 2.44 -32.43
CA ALA A 319 -5.39 1.44 -33.12
C ALA A 319 -4.53 0.64 -32.13
N ALA A 320 -3.93 1.31 -31.13
CA ALA A 320 -3.18 0.65 -30.07
C ALA A 320 -4.08 -0.23 -29.19
N LEU A 321 -5.30 0.22 -28.89
CA LEU A 321 -6.29 -0.53 -28.12
C LEU A 321 -6.74 -1.79 -28.86
N ALA A 322 -6.97 -1.72 -30.17
CA ALA A 322 -7.43 -2.84 -30.99
C ALA A 322 -6.45 -4.03 -31.04
N ALA A 323 -5.18 -3.83 -30.65
CA ALA A 323 -4.19 -4.90 -30.53
C ALA A 323 -4.31 -5.69 -29.22
N LEU A 324 -5.19 -5.29 -28.30
CA LEU A 324 -5.40 -5.91 -26.99
C LEU A 324 -6.65 -6.79 -26.99
N ASP A 325 -6.67 -7.77 -26.08
CA ASP A 325 -7.84 -8.60 -25.83
C ASP A 325 -8.97 -7.77 -25.19
N GLU A 326 -10.20 -7.90 -25.69
CA GLU A 326 -11.38 -7.21 -25.13
C GLU A 326 -11.72 -7.66 -23.70
N ALA A 327 -11.21 -8.81 -23.26
CA ALA A 327 -11.34 -9.32 -21.89
C ALA A 327 -10.49 -8.54 -20.87
N VAL A 328 -9.56 -7.69 -21.31
CA VAL A 328 -8.77 -6.84 -20.41
C VAL A 328 -9.72 -5.92 -19.61
N PRO A 329 -9.59 -5.85 -18.28
CA PRO A 329 -10.44 -4.99 -17.46
C PRO A 329 -10.43 -3.55 -17.96
N ARG A 330 -11.61 -2.91 -17.99
CA ARG A 330 -11.84 -1.53 -18.47
C ARG A 330 -11.61 -1.28 -19.97
N HIS A 331 -11.42 -2.32 -20.79
CA HIS A 331 -11.28 -2.15 -22.25
C HIS A 331 -12.42 -1.30 -22.86
N ALA A 332 -13.68 -1.65 -22.56
CA ALA A 332 -14.85 -0.90 -23.05
C ALA A 332 -14.87 0.57 -22.59
N ALA A 333 -14.38 0.87 -21.38
CA ALA A 333 -14.32 2.24 -20.86
C ALA A 333 -13.29 3.08 -21.63
N VAL A 334 -12.12 2.49 -21.92
CA VAL A 334 -11.06 3.14 -22.71
C VAL A 334 -11.50 3.33 -24.16
N ALA A 335 -12.16 2.33 -24.75
CA ALA A 335 -12.76 2.46 -26.08
C ALA A 335 -13.80 3.60 -26.12
N ALA A 336 -14.70 3.67 -25.14
CA ALA A 336 -15.69 4.74 -25.03
C ALA A 336 -15.02 6.13 -24.98
N TYR A 337 -14.00 6.28 -24.13
CA TYR A 337 -13.22 7.50 -23.99
C TYR A 337 -12.59 7.95 -25.31
N LEU A 338 -11.90 7.04 -26.00
CA LEU A 338 -11.20 7.38 -27.24
C LEU A 338 -12.17 7.68 -28.40
N HIS A 339 -13.31 6.97 -28.49
CA HIS A 339 -14.36 7.30 -29.47
C HIS A 339 -15.00 8.67 -29.19
N GLU A 340 -15.20 9.02 -27.92
CA GLU A 340 -15.68 10.35 -27.57
C GLU A 340 -14.70 11.43 -28.04
N ARG A 341 -13.40 11.21 -27.80
CA ARG A 341 -12.32 12.12 -28.21
C ARG A 341 -12.17 12.19 -29.74
N ASP A 342 -12.46 11.12 -30.48
CA ASP A 342 -12.49 11.10 -31.95
C ASP A 342 -13.74 11.77 -32.54
N GLY A 343 -14.69 12.20 -31.70
CA GLY A 343 -15.92 12.85 -32.15
C GLY A 343 -17.04 11.87 -32.57
N ASP A 344 -17.01 10.63 -32.08
CA ASP A 344 -18.08 9.64 -32.24
C ASP A 344 -18.86 9.44 -30.92
N PRO A 345 -19.75 10.40 -30.55
CA PRO A 345 -20.52 10.33 -29.31
C PRO A 345 -21.53 9.17 -29.28
N VAL A 346 -21.96 8.66 -30.45
CA VAL A 346 -22.93 7.55 -30.54
C VAL A 346 -22.28 6.25 -30.09
N THR A 347 -21.10 5.92 -30.65
CA THR A 347 -20.36 4.73 -30.24
C THR A 347 -19.88 4.86 -28.80
N ALA A 348 -19.38 6.04 -28.41
CA ALA A 348 -18.93 6.30 -27.05
C ALA A 348 -20.04 6.08 -26.02
N ALA A 349 -21.25 6.63 -26.23
CA ALA A 349 -22.37 6.47 -25.30
C ALA A 349 -22.74 4.99 -25.08
N ARG A 350 -22.78 4.19 -26.16
CA ARG A 350 -23.04 2.75 -26.09
C ARG A 350 -21.97 2.02 -25.28
N LEU A 351 -20.70 2.32 -25.53
CA LEU A 351 -19.57 1.69 -24.84
C LEU A 351 -19.48 2.10 -23.37
N TYR A 352 -19.82 3.34 -23.01
CA TYR A 352 -19.92 3.74 -21.60
C TYR A 352 -21.01 2.96 -20.85
N VAL A 353 -22.16 2.69 -21.48
CA VAL A 353 -23.21 1.83 -20.88
C VAL A 353 -22.69 0.40 -20.68
N GLU A 354 -21.98 -0.15 -21.67
CA GLU A 354 -21.37 -1.47 -21.55
C GLU A 354 -20.33 -1.52 -20.42
N ALA A 355 -19.44 -0.53 -20.37
CA ALA A 355 -18.43 -0.40 -19.34
C ALA A 355 -19.06 -0.28 -17.94
N ALA A 356 -20.13 0.49 -17.80
CA ALA A 356 -20.86 0.61 -16.53
C ALA A 356 -21.40 -0.74 -16.03
N ARG A 357 -21.87 -1.62 -16.93
CA ARG A 357 -22.32 -2.97 -16.56
C ARG A 357 -21.19 -3.88 -16.06
N LYS A 358 -19.94 -3.61 -16.49
CA LYS A 358 -18.73 -4.37 -16.15
C LYS A 358 -17.89 -3.72 -15.03
N ALA A 359 -18.33 -2.57 -14.50
CA ALA A 359 -17.59 -1.82 -13.48
C ALA A 359 -17.41 -2.64 -12.20
N ALA A 360 -16.24 -2.49 -11.56
CA ALA A 360 -15.88 -3.27 -10.38
C ALA A 360 -16.47 -2.69 -9.09
N ASP A 361 -16.80 -1.40 -9.09
CA ASP A 361 -17.37 -0.70 -7.95
C ASP A 361 -18.47 0.29 -8.36
N LEU A 362 -19.24 0.75 -7.35
CA LEU A 362 -20.37 1.65 -7.55
C LEU A 362 -19.94 3.02 -8.07
N ALA A 363 -18.80 3.55 -7.61
CA ALA A 363 -18.36 4.88 -7.97
C ALA A 363 -17.92 4.94 -9.44
N GLU A 364 -17.23 3.91 -9.92
CA GLU A 364 -16.89 3.69 -11.32
C GLU A 364 -18.15 3.53 -12.17
N ARG A 365 -19.09 2.68 -11.75
CA ARG A 365 -20.36 2.48 -12.46
C ARG A 365 -21.16 3.78 -12.61
N ASP A 366 -21.27 4.55 -11.54
CA ASP A 366 -22.04 5.79 -11.52
C ASP A 366 -21.36 6.89 -12.35
N HIS A 367 -20.02 6.92 -12.38
CA HIS A 367 -19.27 7.79 -13.28
C HIS A 367 -19.55 7.43 -14.76
N LEU A 368 -19.39 6.16 -15.14
CA LEU A 368 -19.60 5.71 -16.52
C LEU A 368 -21.05 5.90 -16.98
N THR A 369 -22.02 5.66 -16.10
CA THR A 369 -23.44 5.91 -16.36
C THR A 369 -23.72 7.39 -16.62
N ARG A 370 -23.11 8.30 -15.85
CA ARG A 370 -23.22 9.75 -16.08
C ARG A 370 -22.60 10.18 -17.40
N GLN A 371 -21.47 9.59 -17.80
CA GLN A 371 -20.86 9.88 -19.11
C GLN A 371 -21.78 9.47 -20.27
N ALA A 372 -22.36 8.26 -20.20
CA ALA A 372 -23.35 7.82 -21.18
C ALA A 372 -24.57 8.76 -21.24
N ALA A 373 -25.12 9.14 -20.08
CA ALA A 373 -26.27 10.04 -20.02
C ALA A 373 -25.96 11.43 -20.59
N ARG A 374 -24.77 11.98 -20.31
CA ARG A 374 -24.29 13.26 -20.85
C ARG A 374 -24.27 13.22 -22.38
N LEU A 375 -23.66 12.20 -22.97
CA LEU A 375 -23.57 12.08 -24.43
C LEU A 375 -24.95 11.87 -25.09
N ASN A 376 -25.81 11.04 -24.51
CA ASN A 376 -27.17 10.85 -25.02
C ASN A 376 -28.01 12.14 -24.97
N ALA A 377 -27.84 12.95 -23.93
CA ALA A 377 -28.52 14.24 -23.82
C ALA A 377 -28.03 15.24 -24.88
N LEU A 378 -26.74 15.21 -25.24
CA LEU A 378 -26.19 16.02 -26.34
C LEU A 378 -26.70 15.55 -27.71
N LEU A 379 -26.86 14.25 -27.92
CA LEU A 379 -27.40 13.66 -29.15
C LEU A 379 -28.91 13.89 -29.35
N SER A 380 -29.64 14.18 -28.27
CA SER A 380 -31.09 14.42 -28.31
C SER A 380 -31.45 15.91 -28.50
N ARG A 381 -30.45 16.79 -28.52
CA ARG A 381 -30.58 18.22 -28.83
C ARG A 381 -30.26 18.46 -30.29
#